data_AF-A0A923EMU0-F1
#
_entry.id   AF-A0A923EMU0-F1
#
_cell.length_a   1.000
_cell.length_b   1.000
_cell.length_c   1.000
_cell.angle_alpha   90.00
_cell.angle_beta   90.00
_cell.angle_gamma   90.00
#
_symmetry.space_group_name_H-M   'P 1'
#
loop_
_entity.id
_entity.type
_entity.pdbx_description
1 polymer ?
#
loop_
_entity_poly.entity_id
_entity_poly.type
_entity_poly.pdbx_seq_one_letter_code
_entity_poly.pdbx_strand_id
1 'polypeptide(L)' 'MVIGKIDGKHWSAILTYRDENIIIISVRRSRDEEIEIYEG' A
#
# COMPACT_ATOMS: atom_id res chain seq x y z
N MET A 1 -3.41 -5.61 -2.68
CA MET A 1 -3.13 -4.34 -1.98
C MET A 1 -1.92 -4.57 -1.11
N VAL A 2 -0.92 -3.68 -1.16
CA VAL A 2 0.26 -3.76 -0.31
C VAL A 2 0.27 -2.56 0.62
N ILE A 3 0.74 -2.75 1.85
CA ILE A 3 0.95 -1.66 2.80
C ILE A 3 2.46 -1.45 2.89
N GLY A 4 2.89 -0.20 2.72
CA GLY A 4 4.29 0.19 2.79
C GLY A 4 4.46 1.40 3.69
N LYS A 5 5.63 1.51 4.31
CA LYS A 5 5.98 2.65 5.17
C LYS A 5 6.96 3.56 4.44
N ILE A 6 6.57 4.81 4.23
CA ILE A 6 7.42 5.85 3.63
C ILE A 6 7.43 7.04 4.58
N ASP A 7 8.63 7.46 4.97
CA ASP A 7 8.84 8.58 5.91
C ASP A 7 8.06 8.42 7.23
N GLY A 8 8.09 7.20 7.78
CA GLY A 8 7.40 6.88 9.03
C GLY A 8 5.87 6.76 8.92
N LYS A 9 5.27 7.04 7.77
CA LYS A 9 3.82 6.99 7.53
C LYS A 9 3.44 5.75 6.72
N HIS A 10 2.29 5.18 7.02
CA HIS A 10 1.76 4.03 6.28
C HIS A 10 1.00 4.47 5.03
N TRP A 11 1.22 3.73 3.96
CA TRP A 11 0.64 3.94 2.65
C TRP A 11 0.08 2.63 2.12
N SER A 12 -1.15 2.70 1.61
CA SER A 12 -1.80 1.59 0.94
C SER A 12 -1.60 1.78 -0.56
N ALA A 13 -0.94 0.82 -1.21
CA ALA A 13 -0.73 0.82 -2.65
C ALA A 13 -1.51 -0.30 -3.33
N ILE A 14 -2.11 0.04 -4.47
CA ILE A 14 -2.67 -0.92 -5.43
C ILE A 14 -1.70 -1.01 -6.60
N LEU A 15 -1.23 -2.22 -6.83
CA LEU A 15 -0.33 -2.55 -7.92
C LEU A 15 -0.89 -3.72 -8.71
N THR A 16 -0.48 -3.78 -9.97
CA THR A 16 -0.71 -4.93 -10.84
C THR A 16 0.63 -5.41 -11.40
N TYR A 17 0.65 -6.66 -11.83
CA TYR A 17 1.75 -7.24 -12.56
C TYR A 17 1.39 -7.25 -14.03
N ARG A 18 2.25 -6.67 -14.87
CA ARG A 18 2.16 -6.78 -16.32
C ARG A 18 3.47 -7.36 -16.81
N ASP A 19 3.41 -8.62 -17.22
CA ASP A 19 4.57 -9.43 -17.55
C ASP A 19 5.55 -9.46 -16.36
N GLU A 20 6.78 -9.02 -16.55
CA GLU A 20 7.80 -8.92 -15.50
C GLU A 20 7.81 -7.55 -14.79
N ASN A 21 6.91 -6.64 -15.19
CA ASN A 21 6.87 -5.28 -14.64
C ASN A 21 5.79 -5.13 -13.57
N ILE A 22 6.14 -4.42 -12.50
CA ILE A 22 5.22 -4.00 -11.45
C ILE A 22 4.72 -2.59 -11.81
N ILE A 23 3.41 -2.44 -12.03
CA ILE A 23 2.78 -1.13 -12.24
C ILE A 23 2.04 -0.74 -10.97
N ILE A 24 2.39 0.41 -10.43
CA ILE A 24 1.67 1.03 -9.33
C ILE A 24 0.51 1.84 -9.94
N ILE A 25 -0.71 1.43 -9.64
CA ILE A 25 -1.94 2.05 -10.16
C ILE A 25 -2.37 3.21 -9.26
N SER A 26 -2.25 3.03 -7.94
CA SER A 26 -2.64 4.03 -6.96
C SER A 26 -1.85 3.85 -5.67
N VAL A 27 -1.38 4.96 -5.09
CA VAL A 27 -0.82 5.00 -3.74
C VAL A 27 -1.61 6.04 -2.97
N ARG A 28 -2.19 5.64 -1.84
CA ARG A 28 -2.93 6.52 -0.94
C ARG A 28 -2.40 6.39 0.48
N ARG A 29 -2.56 7.43 1.28
CA ARG A 29 -2.27 7.36 2.71
C ARG A 29 -3.20 6.34 3.35
N SER A 30 -2.64 5.37 4.09
CA SER A 30 -3.46 4.41 4.82
C SER A 30 -4.26 5.18 5.86
N ARG A 31 -5.57 4.89 5.95
CA ARG A 31 -6.38 5.38 7.06
C ARG A 31 -6.00 4.59 8.31
N ASP A 32 -6.09 5.22 9.47
CA ASP A 32 -5.68 4.60 10.74
C ASP A 32 -6.44 3.28 11.00
N GLU A 33 -7.71 3.19 10.58
CA GLU A 33 -8.53 1.97 10.62
C GLU A 33 -7.97 0.79 9.77
N GLU A 34 -7.29 1.05 8.64
CA GLU A 34 -6.68 -0.02 7.83
C GLU A 34 -5.41 -0.56 8.49
N ILE A 35 -4.67 0.27 9.24
CA ILE A 35 -3.42 -0.17 9.90
C ILE A 35 -3.75 -1.14 11.04
N GLU A 36 -4.77 -0.83 11.84
CA GLU A 36 -5.15 -1.62 13.02
C GLU A 36 -5.72 -3.00 12.65
N ILE A 37 -6.39 -3.14 11.50
CA ILE A 37 -6.94 -4.43 11.05
C ILE A 37 -5.87 -5.38 10.48
N TYR A 38 -4.78 -4.84 9.92
CA TYR A 38 -3.76 -5.65 9.23
C TYR A 38 -2.45 -5.82 10.01
N GLU A 39 -2.14 -4.95 10.97
CA GLU A 39 -0.99 -5.11 11.88
C GLU A 39 -1.37 -5.43 13.33
N GLY A 40 -2.67 -5.55 13.65
CA GLY A 40 -3.21 -5.96 14.96
C GLY A 40 -3.36 -7.47 15.13
#